data_AF-A0A950AZS3-F1
#
_entry.id   AF-A0A950AZS3-F1
#
_cell.length_a   1.000
_cell.length_b   1.000
_cell.length_c   1.000
_cell.angle_alpha   90.00
_cell.angle_beta   90.00
_cell.angle_gamma   90.00
#
_symmetry.space_group_name_H-M   'P 1'
#
loop_
_entity.id
_entity.type
_entity.pdbx_description
1 polymer ?
#
loop_
_entity_poly.entity_id
_entity_poly.type
_entity_poly.pdbx_seq_one_letter_code
_entity_poly.pdbx_strand_id
1 'polypeptide(L)'
;MPIAANGPADWQRISVTPGKATLQMQGGAKIVGSGIDIEQPVPIPVRQATVSHIKTSDDRISFDVDQPGSPVLVKASYFPNWQASGAKGPYRVAPNQMVVIPTSRHVSLHYGYTPVDRLGYSFTLLGIVALITLARLGAMHMPPLSDEGEQLTLFDQELDFWGPGNGPGAESRGNGEGGGNGERLMPEPWPSEAWPS
;
A
#
# COMPACT_ATOMS: atom_id res chain seq x y z
N MET A 1 -25.91 -22.30 -1.87
CA MET A 1 -24.68 -22.86 -2.49
C MET A 1 -23.73 -21.70 -2.74
N PRO A 2 -22.47 -21.77 -2.29
CA PRO A 2 -21.50 -20.72 -2.59
C PRO A 2 -21.12 -20.79 -4.08
N ILE A 3 -21.10 -19.64 -4.79
CA ILE A 3 -20.84 -19.56 -6.24
C ILE A 3 -19.42 -19.08 -6.46
N ALA A 4 -18.61 -19.85 -7.18
CA ALA A 4 -17.24 -19.47 -7.51
C ALA A 4 -17.16 -18.63 -8.78
N ALA A 5 -16.34 -17.58 -8.77
CA ALA A 5 -16.10 -16.73 -9.94
C ALA A 5 -15.23 -17.44 -10.99
N ASN A 6 -14.37 -18.35 -10.54
CA ASN A 6 -13.48 -19.17 -11.36
C ASN A 6 -13.19 -20.49 -10.62
N GLY A 7 -12.54 -21.43 -11.32
CA GLY A 7 -12.20 -22.71 -10.74
C GLY A 7 -11.68 -23.71 -11.78
N PRO A 8 -11.36 -24.94 -11.35
CA PRO A 8 -11.10 -26.06 -12.24
C PRO A 8 -12.11 -26.21 -13.38
N ALA A 9 -11.66 -26.81 -14.49
CA ALA A 9 -12.44 -26.98 -15.70
C ALA A 9 -13.61 -27.97 -15.54
N ASP A 10 -13.49 -28.90 -14.61
CA ASP A 10 -14.49 -29.90 -14.24
C ASP A 10 -15.63 -29.34 -13.38
N TRP A 11 -15.53 -28.09 -12.90
CA TRP A 11 -16.61 -27.45 -12.15
C TRP A 11 -17.73 -26.99 -13.07
N GLN A 12 -18.98 -27.27 -12.65
CA GLN A 12 -20.17 -26.82 -13.36
C GLN A 12 -20.15 -25.30 -13.57
N ARG A 13 -20.37 -24.87 -14.81
CA ARG A 13 -20.52 -23.46 -15.19
C ARG A 13 -22.00 -23.16 -15.37
N ILE A 14 -22.44 -22.01 -14.85
CA ILE A 14 -23.81 -21.51 -15.07
C ILE A 14 -23.70 -20.40 -16.09
N SER A 15 -24.24 -20.64 -17.28
CA SER A 15 -24.36 -19.63 -18.33
C SER A 15 -25.68 -18.88 -18.13
N VAL A 16 -25.63 -17.56 -17.97
CA VAL A 16 -26.84 -16.73 -17.95
C VAL A 16 -27.12 -16.28 -19.37
N THR A 17 -28.14 -16.86 -20.00
CA THR A 17 -28.61 -16.38 -21.31
C THR A 17 -29.72 -15.35 -21.08
N PRO A 18 -29.59 -14.12 -21.61
CA PRO A 18 -30.69 -13.17 -21.61
C PRO A 18 -31.83 -13.73 -22.48
N GLY A 19 -32.89 -14.22 -21.83
CA GLY A 19 -34.16 -14.51 -22.47
C GLY A 19 -34.92 -13.23 -22.78
N LYS A 20 -35.86 -13.31 -23.72
CA LYS A 20 -36.85 -12.24 -23.92
C LYS A 20 -37.70 -12.16 -22.64
N ALA A 21 -37.83 -10.96 -22.08
CA ALA A 21 -38.65 -10.71 -20.89
C ALA A 21 -40.07 -11.23 -21.14
N THR A 22 -40.35 -12.44 -20.66
CA THR A 22 -41.66 -13.07 -20.80
C THR A 22 -42.38 -12.82 -19.49
N LEU A 23 -43.56 -12.21 -19.57
CA LEU A 23 -44.46 -12.01 -18.45
C LEU A 23 -44.87 -13.39 -17.92
N GLN A 24 -44.13 -13.93 -16.95
CA GLN A 24 -44.57 -15.14 -16.24
C GLN A 24 -45.50 -14.72 -15.11
N MET A 25 -46.74 -15.20 -15.17
CA MET A 25 -47.70 -15.07 -14.08
C MET A 25 -47.56 -16.28 -13.15
N GLN A 26 -46.99 -16.06 -11.96
CA GLN A 26 -47.01 -17.03 -10.88
C GLN A 26 -48.00 -16.54 -9.81
N GLY A 27 -49.12 -17.24 -9.64
CA GLY A 27 -50.05 -17.03 -8.52
C GLY A 27 -50.75 -15.67 -8.46
N GLY A 28 -50.99 -15.00 -9.60
CA GLY A 28 -51.78 -13.76 -9.65
C GLY A 28 -51.01 -12.47 -9.35
N ALA A 29 -49.72 -12.54 -9.00
CA ALA A 29 -48.86 -11.38 -8.90
C ALA A 29 -48.05 -11.17 -10.20
N LYS A 30 -48.09 -9.96 -10.75
CA LYS A 30 -47.29 -9.57 -11.92
C LYS A 30 -45.84 -9.39 -11.48
N ILE A 31 -45.03 -10.44 -11.57
CA ILE A 31 -43.60 -10.34 -11.32
C ILE A 31 -42.94 -9.72 -12.55
N VAL A 32 -42.50 -8.46 -12.42
CA VAL A 32 -41.70 -7.78 -13.44
C VAL A 32 -40.23 -7.96 -13.06
N GLY A 33 -39.51 -8.75 -13.85
CA GLY A 33 -38.14 -9.20 -13.59
C GLY A 33 -38.16 -10.72 -13.41
N SER A 34 -37.50 -11.53 -14.22
CA SER A 34 -36.24 -11.32 -14.91
C SER A 34 -36.25 -12.32 -16.06
N GLY A 35 -36.09 -11.88 -17.31
CA GLY A 35 -36.01 -12.78 -18.47
C GLY A 35 -34.71 -13.59 -18.48
N ILE A 36 -34.35 -14.24 -17.38
CA ILE A 36 -33.11 -15.02 -17.22
C ILE A 36 -33.51 -16.41 -16.77
N ASP A 37 -33.29 -17.37 -17.66
CA ASP A 37 -33.37 -18.78 -17.33
C ASP A 37 -32.04 -19.18 -16.68
N ILE A 38 -32.11 -19.70 -15.45
CA ILE A 38 -30.93 -20.11 -14.69
C ILE A 38 -31.02 -21.62 -14.53
N GLU A 39 -30.14 -22.35 -15.21
CA GLU A 39 -30.00 -23.79 -15.02
C GLU A 39 -29.66 -24.06 -13.55
N GLN A 40 -30.50 -24.86 -12.89
CA GLN A 40 -30.22 -25.29 -11.52
C GLN A 40 -29.01 -26.23 -11.53
N PRO A 41 -27.96 -25.94 -10.73
CA PRO A 41 -26.78 -26.78 -10.69
C PRO A 41 -27.11 -28.15 -10.08
N VAL A 42 -26.54 -29.21 -10.65
CA VAL A 42 -26.73 -30.58 -10.17
C VAL A 42 -25.79 -30.78 -8.98
N PRO A 43 -26.28 -31.14 -7.78
CA PRO A 43 -25.40 -31.38 -6.63
C PRO A 43 -24.49 -32.58 -6.89
N ILE A 44 -23.18 -32.34 -7.02
CA ILE A 44 -22.17 -33.39 -7.10
C ILE A 44 -21.67 -33.68 -5.69
N PRO A 45 -21.81 -34.91 -5.16
CA PRO A 45 -21.31 -35.25 -3.84
C PRO A 45 -19.77 -35.18 -3.84
N VAL A 46 -19.24 -34.31 -2.98
CA VAL A 46 -17.80 -34.24 -2.69
C VAL A 46 -17.50 -34.99 -1.41
N ARG A 47 -16.38 -35.71 -1.40
CA ARG A 47 -15.89 -36.36 -0.18
C ARG A 47 -15.49 -35.28 0.83
N GLN A 48 -16.06 -35.31 2.02
CA GLN A 48 -15.71 -34.32 3.05
C GLN A 48 -14.29 -34.58 3.54
N ALA A 49 -13.44 -33.56 3.51
CA ALA A 49 -12.14 -33.60 4.16
C ALA A 49 -12.25 -33.04 5.57
N THR A 50 -11.59 -33.70 6.51
CA THR A 50 -11.45 -33.23 7.89
C THR A 50 -10.29 -32.24 7.94
N VAL A 51 -10.59 -31.02 8.37
CA VAL A 51 -9.60 -29.96 8.55
C VAL A 51 -9.16 -29.91 10.01
N SER A 52 -7.85 -29.87 10.25
CA SER A 52 -7.25 -29.84 11.59
C SER A 52 -6.06 -28.87 11.67
N HIS A 53 -5.57 -28.63 12.90
CA HIS A 53 -4.42 -27.75 13.18
C HIS A 53 -4.47 -26.37 12.51
N ILE A 54 -5.65 -25.76 12.52
CA ILE A 54 -5.86 -24.43 11.93
C ILE A 54 -5.06 -23.40 12.72
N LYS A 55 -4.16 -22.70 12.03
CA LYS A 55 -3.43 -21.55 12.54
C LYS A 55 -3.68 -20.37 11.63
N THR A 56 -4.12 -19.27 12.23
CA THR A 56 -4.41 -18.01 11.54
C THR A 56 -3.57 -16.91 12.15
N SER A 57 -2.97 -16.11 11.29
CA SER A 57 -2.24 -14.88 11.59
C SER A 57 -2.67 -13.81 10.59
N ASP A 58 -2.19 -12.59 10.75
CA ASP A 58 -2.61 -11.46 9.90
C ASP A 58 -2.31 -11.68 8.42
N ASP A 59 -1.18 -12.32 8.11
CA ASP A 59 -0.69 -12.57 6.76
C ASP A 59 -0.70 -14.06 6.36
N ARG A 60 -1.25 -14.94 7.20
CA ARG A 60 -1.06 -16.38 7.04
C ARG A 60 -2.21 -17.21 7.56
N ILE A 61 -2.61 -18.20 6.79
CA ILE A 61 -3.59 -19.22 7.21
C ILE A 61 -3.00 -20.57 6.87
N SER A 62 -2.86 -21.46 7.85
CA SER A 62 -2.39 -22.83 7.62
C SER A 62 -3.29 -23.83 8.30
N PHE A 63 -3.42 -25.00 7.69
CA PHE A 63 -4.22 -26.09 8.21
C PHE A 63 -3.78 -27.41 7.59
N ASP A 64 -4.13 -28.50 8.27
CA ASP A 64 -3.90 -29.85 7.78
C ASP A 64 -5.22 -30.47 7.32
N VAL A 65 -5.14 -31.32 6.30
CA VAL A 65 -6.24 -32.15 5.82
C VAL A 65 -5.90 -33.63 5.93
N ASP A 66 -6.91 -34.43 6.27
CA ASP A 66 -6.83 -35.88 6.31
C ASP A 66 -6.60 -36.49 4.90
N GLN A 67 -7.19 -35.89 3.87
CA GLN A 67 -7.08 -36.32 2.49
C GLN A 67 -7.03 -35.13 1.50
N PRO A 68 -6.06 -35.10 0.57
CA PRO A 68 -6.04 -34.13 -0.53
C PRO A 68 -7.16 -34.36 -1.55
N GLY A 69 -7.44 -33.34 -2.38
CA GLY A 69 -8.34 -33.41 -3.52
C GLY A 69 -9.76 -32.87 -3.27
N SER A 70 -10.20 -32.81 -2.01
CA SER A 70 -11.50 -32.25 -1.67
C SER A 70 -11.43 -30.73 -1.49
N PRO A 71 -12.32 -29.93 -2.13
CA PRO A 71 -12.33 -28.48 -1.95
C PRO A 71 -12.58 -28.07 -0.50
N VAL A 72 -11.76 -27.16 0.01
CA VAL A 72 -11.88 -26.57 1.35
C VAL A 72 -12.27 -25.11 1.23
N LEU A 73 -13.37 -24.73 1.88
CA LEU A 73 -13.82 -23.35 1.97
C LEU A 73 -13.09 -22.64 3.10
N VAL A 74 -12.33 -21.60 2.75
CA VAL A 74 -11.65 -20.74 3.71
C VAL A 74 -12.56 -19.54 3.99
N LYS A 75 -13.01 -19.43 5.25
CA LYS A 75 -13.86 -18.33 5.74
C LYS A 75 -13.05 -17.06 6.02
N ALA A 76 -12.26 -16.64 5.04
CA ALA A 76 -11.50 -15.39 5.05
C ALA A 76 -11.77 -14.64 3.75
N SER A 77 -11.64 -13.32 3.78
CA SER A 77 -11.85 -12.47 2.61
C SER A 77 -10.81 -12.77 1.53
N TYR A 78 -11.28 -13.04 0.32
CA TYR A 78 -10.44 -13.18 -0.86
C TYR A 78 -9.80 -11.84 -1.24
N PHE A 79 -8.50 -11.92 -1.54
CA PHE A 79 -7.70 -10.88 -2.17
C PHE A 79 -6.79 -11.53 -3.21
N PRO A 80 -6.53 -10.87 -4.36
CA PRO A 80 -5.66 -11.42 -5.41
C PRO A 80 -4.24 -11.76 -4.95
N ASN A 81 -3.76 -11.13 -3.86
CA ASN A 81 -2.43 -11.31 -3.33
C ASN A 81 -2.26 -12.58 -2.49
N TRP A 82 -3.34 -13.31 -2.17
CA TRP A 82 -3.23 -14.58 -1.47
C TRP A 82 -2.59 -15.64 -2.35
N GLN A 83 -1.57 -16.31 -1.82
CA GLN A 83 -0.85 -17.39 -2.49
C GLN A 83 -1.01 -18.67 -1.68
N ALA A 84 -1.50 -19.74 -2.31
CA ALA A 84 -1.65 -21.04 -1.67
C ALA A 84 -0.47 -21.96 -2.03
N SER A 85 0.12 -22.57 -1.01
CA SER A 85 1.12 -23.63 -1.10
C SER A 85 0.51 -24.95 -0.62
N GLY A 86 0.81 -26.05 -1.31
CA GLY A 86 0.19 -27.36 -1.04
C GLY A 86 -1.28 -27.45 -1.47
N ALA A 87 -1.77 -26.48 -2.25
CA ALA A 87 -3.12 -26.47 -2.79
C ALA A 87 -3.20 -25.72 -4.13
N LYS A 88 -4.24 -25.98 -4.92
CA LYS A 88 -4.61 -25.16 -6.09
C LYS A 88 -5.56 -24.04 -5.65
N GLY A 89 -5.44 -22.89 -6.31
CA GLY A 89 -6.18 -21.67 -5.97
C GLY A 89 -5.28 -20.62 -5.30
N PRO A 90 -5.84 -19.69 -4.52
CA PRO A 90 -7.24 -19.60 -4.09
C PRO A 90 -8.21 -19.17 -5.20
N TYR A 91 -9.41 -19.73 -5.19
CA TYR A 91 -10.51 -19.37 -6.10
C TYR A 91 -11.52 -18.49 -5.35
N ARG A 92 -11.94 -17.37 -5.94
CA ARG A 92 -12.89 -16.44 -5.31
C ARG A 92 -14.30 -17.00 -5.34
N VAL A 93 -15.00 -16.92 -4.22
CA VAL A 93 -16.36 -17.45 -4.04
C VAL A 93 -17.25 -16.40 -3.37
N ALA A 94 -18.50 -16.28 -3.82
CA ALA A 94 -19.45 -15.33 -3.24
C ALA A 94 -19.72 -15.63 -1.76
N PRO A 95 -19.86 -14.60 -0.89
CA PRO A 95 -19.87 -13.17 -1.21
C PRO A 95 -18.47 -12.56 -1.45
N ASN A 96 -17.45 -12.99 -0.72
CA ASN A 96 -16.04 -12.70 -1.00
C ASN A 96 -15.10 -13.68 -0.27
N GLN A 97 -15.49 -14.94 -0.19
CA GLN A 97 -14.70 -16.01 0.42
C GLN A 97 -13.74 -16.62 -0.60
N MET A 98 -12.92 -17.57 -0.16
CA MET A 98 -12.04 -18.30 -1.06
C MET A 98 -12.12 -19.81 -0.86
N VAL A 99 -11.92 -20.57 -1.93
CA VAL A 99 -11.80 -22.02 -1.92
C VAL A 99 -10.41 -22.42 -2.39
N VAL A 100 -9.81 -23.39 -1.72
CA VAL A 100 -8.56 -24.03 -2.13
C VAL A 100 -8.80 -25.53 -2.30
N ILE A 101 -8.03 -26.14 -3.20
CA ILE A 101 -8.08 -27.59 -3.43
C ILE A 101 -6.74 -28.17 -2.97
N PRO A 102 -6.66 -28.80 -1.78
CA PRO A 102 -5.43 -29.36 -1.27
C PRO A 102 -4.83 -30.38 -2.23
N THR A 103 -3.55 -30.23 -2.54
CA THR A 103 -2.73 -31.22 -3.25
C THR A 103 -1.79 -31.95 -2.29
N SER A 104 -1.58 -31.40 -1.09
CA SER A 104 -0.83 -31.98 0.02
C SER A 104 -1.69 -32.02 1.29
N ARG A 105 -1.23 -32.79 2.30
CA ARG A 105 -1.85 -32.84 3.64
C ARG A 105 -1.68 -31.54 4.41
N HIS A 106 -0.59 -30.81 4.16
CA HIS A 106 -0.33 -29.52 4.78
C HIS A 106 -0.58 -28.42 3.76
N VAL A 107 -1.47 -27.48 4.09
CA VAL A 107 -1.82 -26.35 3.24
C VAL A 107 -1.48 -25.05 3.97
N SER A 108 -0.80 -24.14 3.26
CA SER A 108 -0.55 -22.80 3.76
C SER A 108 -0.96 -21.75 2.73
N LEU A 109 -1.70 -20.75 3.18
CA LEU A 109 -2.02 -19.55 2.45
C LEU A 109 -1.19 -18.43 3.05
N HIS A 110 -0.45 -17.72 2.20
CA HIS A 110 0.35 -16.58 2.58
C HIS A 110 -0.15 -15.36 1.83
N TYR A 111 -0.45 -14.31 2.57
CA TYR A 111 -0.67 -12.98 2.06
C TYR A 111 0.70 -12.32 1.95
N GLY A 112 1.31 -12.39 0.77
CA GLY A 112 2.75 -12.19 0.63
C GLY A 112 3.14 -11.26 -0.52
N TYR A 113 4.18 -10.46 -0.26
CA TYR A 113 4.86 -9.49 -1.13
C TYR A 113 4.85 -9.80 -2.63
N THR A 114 4.52 -8.78 -3.40
CA THR A 114 4.52 -8.77 -4.87
C THR A 114 5.97 -8.92 -5.36
N PRO A 115 6.26 -9.53 -6.54
CA PRO A 115 7.60 -9.51 -7.13
C PRO A 115 8.24 -8.11 -7.18
N VAL A 116 7.42 -7.07 -7.28
CA VAL A 116 7.82 -5.65 -7.19
C VAL A 116 8.45 -5.31 -5.85
N ASP A 117 7.97 -5.86 -4.74
CA ASP A 117 8.54 -5.59 -3.41
C ASP A 117 9.95 -6.17 -3.29
N ARG A 118 10.20 -7.35 -3.88
CA ARG A 118 11.56 -7.92 -3.98
C ARG A 118 12.51 -7.04 -4.80
N LEU A 119 12.01 -6.44 -5.89
CA LEU A 119 12.78 -5.47 -6.66
C LEU A 119 13.05 -4.20 -5.83
N GLY A 120 12.04 -3.69 -5.13
CA GLY A 120 12.19 -2.54 -4.22
C GLY A 120 13.28 -2.77 -3.18
N TYR A 121 13.24 -3.89 -2.47
CA TYR A 121 14.28 -4.25 -1.49
C TYR A 121 15.67 -4.39 -2.13
N SER A 122 15.74 -4.91 -3.36
CA SER A 122 17.01 -5.01 -4.10
C SER A 122 17.59 -3.62 -4.41
N PHE A 123 16.74 -2.68 -4.84
CA PHE A 123 17.15 -1.28 -5.07
C PHE A 123 17.53 -0.56 -3.78
N THR A 124 16.80 -0.78 -2.68
CA THR A 124 17.17 -0.24 -1.36
C THR A 124 18.54 -0.74 -0.93
N LEU A 125 18.80 -2.05 -1.07
CA LEU A 125 20.11 -2.63 -0.76
C LEU A 125 21.21 -2.03 -1.65
N LEU A 126 20.97 -1.91 -2.95
CA LEU A 126 21.88 -1.26 -3.90
C LEU A 126 22.18 0.18 -3.50
N GLY A 127 21.16 0.95 -3.11
CA GLY A 127 21.31 2.33 -2.65
C GLY A 127 22.14 2.42 -1.37
N ILE A 128 21.91 1.53 -0.39
CA ILE A 128 22.72 1.46 0.84
C ILE A 128 24.17 1.14 0.51
N VAL A 129 24.42 0.15 -0.35
CA VAL A 129 25.78 -0.20 -0.79
C VAL A 129 26.43 0.99 -1.47
N ALA A 130 25.75 1.64 -2.41
CA ALA A 130 26.26 2.82 -3.11
C ALA A 130 26.59 3.98 -2.15
N LEU A 131 25.73 4.25 -1.15
CA LEU A 131 25.99 5.24 -0.11
C LEU A 131 27.21 4.89 0.74
N ILE A 132 27.34 3.63 1.16
CA ILE A 132 28.52 3.17 1.91
C ILE A 132 29.77 3.31 1.05
N THR A 133 29.72 2.90 -0.22
CA THR A 133 30.84 3.01 -1.16
C THR A 133 31.25 4.46 -1.37
N LEU A 134 30.29 5.37 -1.57
CA LEU A 134 30.55 6.81 -1.69
C LEU A 134 31.16 7.39 -0.40
N ALA A 135 30.60 7.07 0.76
CA ALA A 135 31.12 7.51 2.05
C ALA A 135 32.54 6.98 2.32
N ARG A 136 32.85 5.76 1.85
CA ARG A 136 34.21 5.18 1.92
C ARG A 136 35.18 5.79 0.90
N LEU A 137 34.68 6.17 -0.28
CA LEU A 137 35.47 6.77 -1.36
C LEU A 137 35.72 8.28 -1.16
N GLY A 138 34.93 8.95 -0.33
CA GLY A 138 34.96 10.41 -0.25
C GLY A 138 34.68 10.93 1.15
N ALA A 139 35.56 10.65 2.10
CA ALA A 139 35.96 11.71 3.02
C ALA A 139 36.63 12.80 2.15
N MET A 140 35.80 13.65 1.54
CA MET A 140 36.29 14.81 0.81
C MET A 140 37.18 15.56 1.78
N HIS A 141 38.45 15.70 1.42
CA HIS A 141 39.34 16.67 2.04
C HIS A 141 38.59 18.00 1.97
N MET A 142 38.00 18.44 3.08
CA MET A 142 37.61 19.84 3.19
C MET A 142 38.94 20.58 3.11
N PRO A 143 39.17 21.44 2.11
CA PRO A 143 40.30 22.35 2.18
C PRO A 143 40.20 23.06 3.54
N PRO A 144 41.31 23.21 4.29
CA PRO A 144 41.27 23.93 5.55
C PRO A 144 40.61 25.27 5.28
N LEU A 145 39.70 25.69 6.16
CA LEU A 145 39.19 27.05 6.16
C LEU A 145 40.42 27.96 6.07
N SER A 146 40.60 28.62 4.93
CA SER A 146 41.54 29.71 4.85
C SER A 146 41.10 30.72 5.91
N ASP A 147 42.03 31.25 6.69
CA ASP A 147 41.74 32.33 7.65
C ASP A 147 41.17 33.59 6.96
N GLU A 148 41.15 33.61 5.62
CA GLU A 148 40.48 34.59 4.80
C GLU A 148 39.13 34.01 4.31
N GLY A 149 38.04 34.58 4.85
CA GLY A 149 36.65 34.18 4.62
C GLY A 149 36.12 34.49 3.23
N GLU A 150 36.68 33.87 2.19
CA GLU A 150 36.23 34.04 0.80
C GLU A 150 35.08 33.09 0.36
N GLN A 151 34.38 32.44 1.30
CA GLN A 151 33.31 31.50 0.94
C GLN A 151 31.88 32.07 0.95
N LEU A 152 31.68 33.39 1.10
CA LEU A 152 30.36 34.02 1.08
C LEU A 152 30.12 35.01 -0.08
N THR A 153 31.07 35.16 -1.01
CA THR A 153 30.95 36.12 -2.12
C THR A 153 29.81 35.80 -3.10
N LEU A 154 29.38 34.53 -3.17
CA LEU A 154 28.24 34.11 -3.99
C LEU A 154 26.88 34.57 -3.45
N PHE A 155 26.78 34.92 -2.16
CA PHE A 155 25.54 35.38 -1.53
C PHE A 155 25.54 36.88 -1.18
N ASP A 156 26.72 37.50 -1.03
CA ASP A 156 26.82 38.96 -0.83
C ASP A 156 26.36 39.75 -2.07
N GLN A 157 26.64 39.25 -3.28
CA GLN A 157 26.33 39.94 -4.53
C GLN A 157 24.81 40.04 -4.80
N GLU A 158 24.01 39.14 -4.24
CA GLU A 158 22.54 39.15 -4.31
C GLU A 158 21.93 40.08 -3.24
N LEU A 159 22.60 40.26 -2.09
CA LEU A 159 22.13 41.13 -1.02
C LEU A 159 22.35 42.61 -1.34
N ASP A 160 23.40 42.95 -2.09
CA ASP A 160 23.62 44.31 -2.62
C ASP A 160 22.53 44.76 -3.61
N PHE A 161 21.88 43.81 -4.29
CA PHE A 161 20.77 44.08 -5.20
C PHE A 161 19.51 44.58 -4.46
N TRP A 162 19.33 44.15 -3.19
CA TRP A 162 18.24 44.59 -2.31
C TRP A 162 18.68 45.60 -1.23
N GLY A 163 19.94 46.07 -1.30
CA GLY A 163 20.48 47.07 -0.38
C GLY A 163 19.80 48.44 -0.55
N PRO A 164 19.59 49.21 0.54
CA PRO A 164 18.96 50.52 0.48
C PRO A 164 19.84 51.51 -0.29
N GLY A 165 19.59 51.66 -1.59
CA GLY A 165 20.31 52.59 -2.47
C GLY A 165 20.46 52.17 -3.93
N ASN A 166 20.25 50.89 -4.27
CA ASN A 166 20.56 50.36 -5.62
C ASN A 166 19.33 50.03 -6.50
N GLY A 167 18.12 50.35 -6.04
CA GLY A 167 16.90 50.21 -6.86
C GLY A 167 16.79 51.32 -7.93
N PRO A 168 16.10 51.07 -9.06
CA PRO A 168 15.84 52.09 -10.08
C PRO A 168 14.88 53.15 -9.51
N GLY A 169 15.46 54.17 -8.86
CA GLY A 169 14.72 55.24 -8.18
C GLY A 169 15.44 55.92 -7.02
N ALA A 170 16.67 55.53 -6.66
CA ALA A 170 17.40 56.15 -5.55
C ALA A 170 17.92 57.56 -5.91
N GLU A 171 17.14 58.57 -5.54
CA GLU A 171 17.50 59.98 -5.60
C GLU A 171 18.49 60.35 -4.48
N SER A 172 19.60 60.99 -4.88
CA SER A 172 20.64 61.53 -3.99
C SER A 172 20.07 62.60 -3.06
N ARG A 173 19.87 62.28 -1.77
CA ARG A 173 19.74 63.27 -0.69
C ARG A 173 20.89 63.13 0.30
N GLY A 174 21.57 64.24 0.53
CA GLY A 174 22.83 64.31 1.25
C GLY A 174 22.76 64.15 2.76
N ASN A 175 23.93 63.77 3.27
CA ASN A 175 24.55 64.01 4.59
C ASN A 175 23.64 64.46 5.75
N GLY A 176 23.53 63.60 6.77
CA GLY A 176 22.99 63.92 8.08
C GLY A 176 23.41 62.86 9.10
N GLU A 177 24.20 63.28 10.09
CA GLU A 177 24.67 62.50 11.24
C GLU A 177 23.50 61.92 12.07
N GLY A 178 23.71 60.75 12.70
CA GLY A 178 22.82 60.23 13.74
C GLY A 178 23.07 58.76 14.05
N GLY A 179 23.69 58.47 15.20
CA GLY A 179 24.23 57.16 15.55
C GLY A 179 23.30 56.17 16.26
N GLY A 180 23.91 55.03 16.67
CA GLY A 180 23.31 53.92 17.43
C GLY A 180 22.37 53.06 16.58
N ASN A 181 22.31 51.74 16.65
CA ASN A 181 22.10 50.94 17.85
C ASN A 181 22.59 49.50 17.60
N GLY A 182 23.66 49.10 18.27
CA GLY A 182 24.00 47.68 18.40
C GLY A 182 23.30 47.12 19.65
N GLU A 183 22.04 46.72 19.52
CA GLU A 183 21.35 46.00 20.58
C GLU A 183 20.91 44.61 20.09
N ARG A 184 21.33 43.65 20.91
CA ARG A 184 21.32 42.21 20.72
C ARG A 184 19.89 41.70 20.94
N LEU A 185 19.24 41.17 19.90
CA LEU A 185 17.94 40.51 20.03
C LEU A 185 18.12 39.17 20.77
N MET A 186 18.05 39.21 22.09
CA MET A 186 17.80 38.03 22.93
C MET A 186 16.29 37.90 23.10
N PRO A 187 15.68 36.71 22.96
CA PRO A 187 14.28 36.51 23.34
C PRO A 187 14.14 36.53 24.87
N GLU A 188 13.23 37.36 25.36
CA GLU A 188 12.85 37.46 26.78
C GLU A 188 12.33 36.11 27.33
N PRO A 189 12.67 35.71 28.57
CA PRO A 189 12.13 34.52 29.19
C PRO A 189 10.65 34.69 29.57
N TRP A 190 9.87 33.62 29.37
CA TRP A 190 8.43 33.56 29.63
C TRP A 190 8.09 33.80 31.12
N PRO A 191 7.04 34.58 31.46
CA PRO A 191 6.65 34.77 32.85
C PRO A 191 6.05 33.48 33.43
N SER A 192 6.67 32.95 34.49
CA SER A 192 6.13 31.86 35.29
C SER A 192 5.34 32.44 36.47
N GLU A 193 4.02 32.63 36.32
CA GLU A 193 3.00 32.63 37.40
C GLU A 193 1.65 33.17 36.90
N ALA A 194 0.67 32.27 36.72
CA ALA A 194 -0.77 32.54 36.91
C ALA A 194 -1.59 31.28 36.57
N TRP A 195 -1.81 30.41 37.54
CA TRP A 195 -2.97 29.52 37.53
C TRP A 195 -3.68 29.65 38.89
N PRO A 196 -4.95 30.08 38.94
CA PRO A 196 -5.72 30.02 40.17
C PRO A 196 -6.13 28.56 40.46
N SER A 197 -5.97 28.17 41.73
CA SER A 197 -6.35 26.90 42.34
C SER A 197 -7.86 26.66 42.37
#